data_AF-A0A965US77-F1
#
_entry.id   AF-A0A965US77-F1
#
_cell.length_a   1.000
_cell.length_b   1.000
_cell.length_c   1.000
_cell.angle_alpha   90.00
_cell.angle_beta   90.00
_cell.angle_gamma   90.00
#
_symmetry.space_group_name_H-M   'P 1'
#
loop_
_entity.id
_entity.type
_entity.pdbx_description
1 polymer ?
#
loop_
_entity_poly.entity_id
_entity_poly.type
_entity_poly.pdbx_seq_one_letter_code
_entity_poly.pdbx_strand_id
1 'polypeptide(L)'
;MKQIYLPFISTLILCGCATQQAVFPDQSLQIEKEVYAMSRNEVISAIRECETNKTRAVIVYAKRRINGILRDVVVDVNCAPMYW
;
A
#
# COMPACT_ATOMS: atom_id res chain seq x y z
N MET A 1 21.06 -22.84 -52.93
CA MET A 1 19.80 -22.72 -52.18
C MET A 1 19.96 -22.63 -50.65
N LYS A 2 21.08 -23.07 -50.04
CA LYS A 2 21.31 -23.05 -48.57
C LYS A 2 21.63 -21.67 -47.96
N GLN A 3 22.08 -20.70 -48.79
CA GLN A 3 22.53 -19.36 -48.38
C GLN A 3 21.41 -18.36 -48.07
N ILE A 4 20.17 -18.60 -48.53
CA ILE A 4 19.02 -17.67 -48.38
C ILE A 4 18.23 -17.87 -47.08
N TYR A 5 18.30 -19.06 -46.48
CA TYR A 5 17.59 -19.37 -45.23
C TYR A 5 18.32 -18.88 -43.97
N LEU A 6 19.62 -18.61 -44.08
CA LEU A 6 20.47 -18.21 -42.96
C LEU A 6 20.16 -16.79 -42.42
N PRO A 7 19.86 -15.76 -43.24
CA PRO A 7 19.40 -14.48 -42.70
C PRO A 7 17.95 -14.52 -42.17
N PHE A 8 17.13 -15.46 -42.64
CA PHE A 8 15.71 -15.54 -42.26
C PHE A 8 15.49 -16.16 -40.87
N ILE A 9 16.43 -16.97 -40.40
CA ILE A 9 16.41 -17.56 -39.04
C ILE A 9 16.89 -16.54 -37.99
N SER A 10 17.79 -15.62 -38.38
CA SER A 10 18.33 -14.58 -37.50
C SER A 10 17.27 -13.55 -37.07
N THR A 11 16.36 -13.17 -37.97
CA THR A 11 15.29 -12.21 -37.68
C THR A 11 14.20 -12.76 -36.77
N LEU A 12 14.04 -14.08 -36.67
CA LEU A 12 13.02 -14.69 -35.82
C LEU A 12 13.40 -14.67 -34.33
N ILE A 13 14.70 -14.64 -34.02
CA ILE A 13 15.20 -14.74 -32.64
C ILE A 13 15.15 -13.38 -31.91
N LEU A 14 15.19 -12.25 -32.62
CA LEU A 14 15.17 -10.92 -32.00
C LEU A 14 13.78 -10.46 -31.51
N CYS A 15 12.68 -11.05 -31.99
CA CYS A 15 11.33 -10.65 -31.57
C CYS A 15 10.91 -11.20 -30.19
N GLY A 16 11.73 -12.06 -29.56
CA GLY A 16 11.39 -12.69 -28.27
C GLY A 16 11.65 -11.83 -27.02
N CYS A 17 12.45 -10.76 -27.10
CA CYS A 17 12.87 -9.98 -25.93
C CYS A 17 12.09 -8.68 -25.66
N ALA A 18 11.12 -8.31 -26.52
CA ALA A 18 10.33 -7.09 -26.31
C ALA A 18 9.16 -7.27 -25.32
N THR A 19 8.91 -8.50 -24.84
CA THR A 19 7.71 -8.86 -24.08
C THR A 19 7.98 -9.16 -22.60
N GLN A 20 9.08 -8.65 -22.04
CA GLN A 20 9.26 -8.58 -20.58
C GLN A 20 8.91 -7.16 -20.09
N GLN A 21 7.63 -6.79 -20.20
CA GLN A 21 7.10 -5.87 -19.19
C GLN A 21 7.12 -6.66 -17.88
N ALA A 22 8.05 -6.32 -17.00
CA ALA A 22 7.95 -6.72 -15.62
C ALA A 22 6.59 -6.21 -15.13
N VAL A 23 5.64 -7.12 -14.94
CA VAL A 23 4.32 -6.85 -14.38
C VAL A 23 4.52 -6.57 -12.89
N PHE A 24 5.18 -5.46 -12.58
CA PHE A 24 5.00 -4.84 -11.29
C PHE A 24 3.58 -4.28 -11.33
N PRO A 25 2.71 -4.63 -10.36
CA PRO A 25 1.42 -3.97 -10.27
C PRO A 25 1.68 -2.47 -10.23
N ASP A 26 0.98 -1.72 -11.07
CA ASP A 26 1.02 -0.26 -11.09
C ASP A 26 0.48 0.25 -9.74
N GLN A 27 1.34 0.29 -8.74
CA GLN A 27 1.00 0.68 -7.38
C GLN A 27 1.13 2.20 -7.30
N SER A 28 0.07 2.89 -7.73
CA SER A 28 -0.09 4.31 -7.43
C SER A 28 -0.45 4.48 -5.95
N LEU A 29 0.41 5.17 -5.20
CA LEU A 29 0.14 5.56 -3.82
C LEU A 29 -0.91 6.67 -3.83
N GLN A 30 -2.18 6.30 -3.70
CA GLN A 30 -3.29 7.25 -3.52
C GLN A 30 -3.21 7.81 -2.09
N ILE A 31 -2.68 9.03 -1.93
CA ILE A 31 -2.76 9.75 -0.66
C ILE A 31 -4.13 10.42 -0.63
N GLU A 32 -5.08 9.86 0.12
CA GLU A 32 -6.38 10.49 0.32
C GLU A 32 -6.20 11.88 0.95
N LYS A 33 -6.81 12.88 0.31
CA LYS A 33 -6.76 14.29 0.74
C LYS A 33 -7.55 14.53 2.03
N GLU A 34 -8.48 13.64 2.37
CA GLU A 34 -9.40 13.75 3.49
C GLU A 34 -9.12 12.64 4.49
N VAL A 35 -8.92 13.00 5.75
CA VAL A 35 -8.66 12.03 6.81
C VAL A 35 -9.94 11.83 7.61
N TYR A 36 -10.43 10.59 7.66
CA TYR A 36 -11.61 10.24 8.43
C TYR A 36 -11.26 10.12 9.91
N ALA A 37 -12.04 10.81 10.73
CA ALA A 37 -11.95 10.73 12.17
C ALA A 37 -12.68 9.49 12.66
N MET A 38 -11.99 8.57 13.34
CA MET A 38 -12.66 7.46 14.02
C MET A 38 -13.53 8.01 15.15
N SER A 39 -14.77 7.52 15.23
CA SER A 39 -15.65 7.74 16.36
C SER A 39 -15.09 7.06 17.61
N ARG A 40 -15.53 7.52 18.79
CA ARG A 40 -15.09 6.94 20.07
C ARG A 40 -15.33 5.43 20.13
N ASN A 41 -16.45 4.95 19.59
CA ASN A 41 -16.77 3.53 19.59
C ASN A 41 -15.86 2.73 18.66
N GLU A 42 -15.52 3.27 17.48
CA GLU A 42 -14.61 2.61 16.55
C GLU A 42 -13.21 2.49 17.14
N VAL A 43 -12.70 3.54 17.79
CA VAL A 43 -11.39 3.49 18.47
C VAL A 43 -11.37 2.42 19.56
N ILE A 44 -12.42 2.34 20.39
CA ILE A 44 -12.51 1.33 21.45
C ILE A 44 -12.54 -0.08 20.87
N SER A 45 -13.35 -0.30 19.83
CA SER A 45 -13.44 -1.60 19.18
C SER A 45 -12.11 -2.02 18.57
N ALA A 46 -11.43 -1.12 17.86
CA ALA A 46 -10.13 -1.41 17.25
C ALA A 46 -9.04 -1.70 18.29
N ILE A 47 -9.01 -0.97 19.41
CA ILE A 47 -8.09 -1.28 20.53
C ILE A 47 -8.35 -2.68 21.08
N ARG A 48 -9.64 -3.01 21.33
CA ARG A 48 -10.02 -4.34 21.84
C ARG A 48 -9.65 -5.47 20.88
N GLU A 49 -9.73 -5.23 19.58
CA GLU A 49 -9.32 -6.19 18.57
C GLU A 49 -7.81 -6.48 18.65
N CYS A 50 -6.98 -5.45 18.79
CA CYS A 50 -5.54 -5.66 19.01
C CYS A 50 -5.25 -6.42 20.31
N GLU A 51 -5.91 -6.05 21.41
CA GLU A 51 -5.72 -6.71 22.72
C GLU A 51 -6.15 -8.19 22.70
N THR A 52 -7.27 -8.51 22.03
CA THR A 52 -7.76 -9.88 21.87
C THR A 52 -6.75 -10.75 21.09
N ASN A 53 -6.06 -10.14 20.14
CA ASN A 53 -5.01 -10.78 19.35
C ASN A 53 -3.63 -10.80 20.03
N LYS A 54 -3.54 -10.43 21.33
CA LYS A 54 -2.28 -10.37 22.10
C LYS A 54 -1.24 -9.42 21.49
N THR A 55 -1.71 -8.35 20.85
CA THR A 55 -0.90 -7.28 20.29
C THR A 55 -1.15 -5.97 21.04
N ARG A 56 -0.22 -5.01 20.94
CA ARG A 56 -0.41 -3.66 21.49
C ARG A 56 -1.09 -2.78 20.44
N ALA A 57 -2.05 -1.98 20.86
CA ALA A 57 -2.67 -0.96 20.01
C ALA A 57 -1.77 0.28 19.90
N VAL A 58 -1.49 0.70 18.67
CA VAL A 58 -0.72 1.91 18.34
C VAL A 58 -1.65 2.89 17.65
N ILE A 59 -1.98 3.98 18.34
CA ILE A 59 -2.94 4.96 17.86
C ILE A 59 -2.24 5.93 16.91
N VAL A 60 -2.79 6.08 15.70
CA VAL A 60 -2.33 7.05 14.71
C VAL A 60 -3.20 8.30 14.79
N TYR A 61 -2.53 9.44 14.94
CA TYR A 61 -3.18 10.75 15.03
C TYR A 61 -2.94 11.56 13.76
N ALA A 62 -3.97 12.27 13.34
CA ALA A 62 -3.84 13.37 12.38
C ALA A 62 -4.20 14.70 13.04
N LYS A 63 -3.75 15.80 12.41
CA LYS A 63 -4.12 17.15 12.83
C LYS A 63 -5.31 17.64 12.02
N ARG A 64 -6.44 17.88 12.67
CA ARG A 64 -7.62 18.53 12.08
C ARG A 64 -7.68 19.98 12.52
N ARG A 65 -7.87 20.91 11.59
CA ARG A 65 -8.14 22.32 11.92
C ARG A 65 -9.62 22.47 12.28
N ILE A 66 -9.90 22.88 13.51
CA ILE A 66 -11.25 23.16 14.02
C ILE A 66 -11.20 24.58 14.57
N ASN A 67 -12.02 25.47 14.01
CA ASN A 67 -12.09 26.89 14.43
C ASN A 67 -10.71 27.59 14.44
N GLY A 68 -9.91 27.38 13.39
CA GLY A 68 -8.57 27.97 13.26
C GLY A 68 -7.46 27.29 14.06
N ILE A 69 -7.79 26.39 14.99
CA ILE A 69 -6.82 25.70 15.86
C ILE A 69 -6.63 24.26 15.38
N LEU A 70 -5.38 23.80 15.34
CA LEU A 70 -5.07 22.40 15.05
C LEU A 70 -5.32 21.54 16.31
N ARG A 71 -6.10 20.49 16.15
CA ARG A 71 -6.40 19.50 17.19
C ARG A 71 -6.06 18.11 16.70
N ASP A 72 -5.64 17.25 17.61
CA ASP A 72 -5.41 15.85 17.32
C ASP A 72 -6.73 15.10 17.17
N VAL A 73 -6.78 14.25 16.16
CA VAL A 73 -7.91 13.37 15.88
C VAL A 73 -7.34 11.99 15.59
N VAL A 74 -7.98 10.97 16.16
CA VAL A 74 -7.62 9.57 15.89
C VAL A 74 -8.13 9.20 14.51
N VAL A 75 -7.23 8.68 13.68
CA VAL A 75 -7.55 8.33 12.28
C VAL A 75 -7.36 6.86 12.00
N ASP A 76 -6.56 6.17 12.82
CA ASP A 76 -6.34 4.75 12.71
C ASP A 76 -5.80 4.16 14.04
N VAL A 77 -5.95 2.85 14.21
CA VAL A 77 -5.38 2.08 15.32
C VAL A 77 -4.69 0.84 14.74
N ASN A 78 -3.37 0.83 14.79
CA ASN A 78 -2.55 -0.27 14.28
C ASN A 78 -2.16 -1.25 15.38
N CYS A 79 -2.26 -2.55 15.08
CA CYS A 79 -1.81 -3.59 15.99
C CYS A 79 -0.31 -3.87 15.79
N ALA A 80 0.48 -3.78 16.85
CA ALA A 80 1.92 -4.06 16.83
C ALA A 80 2.28 -5.20 17.82
N PRO A 81 3.37 -5.95 17.58
CA PRO A 81 3.85 -6.97 18.52
C PRO A 81 4.11 -6.37 19.90
N MET A 82 3.83 -7.09 21.00
CA MET A 82 4.18 -6.60 22.35
C MET A 82 5.69 -6.61 22.58
N TYR A 83 6.40 -7.57 22.01
CA TYR A 83 7.84 -7.78 22.13
C TYR A 83 8.52 -7.61 20.78
N TRP A 84 9.72 -7.03 20.78
CA TRP A 84 10.63 -6.93 19.64
C TRP A 84 11.79 -7.90 19.80
#